data_AF-A0A2C9JFA4-F1
#
_entry.id   AF-A0A2C9JFA4-F1
#
_cell.length_a   1.000
_cell.length_b   1.000
_cell.length_c   1.000
_cell.angle_alpha   90.00
_cell.angle_beta   90.00
_cell.angle_gamma   90.00
#
_symmetry.space_group_name_H-M   'P 1'
#
loop_
_entity.id
_entity.type
_entity.pdbx_description
1 polymer ?
#
loop_
_entity_poly.entity_id
_entity_poly.type
_entity_poly.pdbx_seq_one_letter_code
_entity_poly.pdbx_strand_id
1 'polypeptide(L)'
;MSFQPNVPPSLVAKKLKEEKGKEGDGDEPRKQSREEWKKQRELEEMRKAGTAPAMKDEEGKDINPHIPQYIMQAPWYFGAETATLRHQRQQEEKIPQYAPLGVSFKKGIKEGPVAVKFRKGACENCGAMTHKKKDCLERPRKTGAKFTGEKIAPDEYILPDLKLDYDGKRDTWNGFDPDEHQRKLQEEYQDIEEAKRTLKEKSLDESLMTGGDGGEKESKVSLSRYNLHEDIDPQNICLHEDIDPSFTDSTILLH
;
A
#
# COMPACT_ATOMS: atom_id res chain seq x y z
N MET A 1 -12.83 -20.84 35.23
CA MET A 1 -12.39 -19.57 34.66
C MET A 1 -13.53 -18.60 34.79
N SER A 2 -13.88 -18.33 36.05
CA SER A 2 -14.44 -17.05 36.40
C SER A 2 -13.43 -15.97 36.03
N PHE A 3 -13.90 -14.93 35.36
CA PHE A 3 -13.13 -13.71 35.23
C PHE A 3 -12.86 -13.17 36.65
N GLN A 4 -11.58 -13.00 36.98
CA GLN A 4 -11.16 -12.27 38.17
C GLN A 4 -10.55 -10.95 37.69
N PRO A 5 -11.16 -9.80 38.03
CA PRO A 5 -10.63 -8.52 37.62
C PRO A 5 -9.26 -8.34 38.25
N ASN A 6 -8.23 -8.19 37.41
CA ASN A 6 -6.87 -7.92 37.84
C ASN A 6 -6.74 -6.43 38.14
N VAL A 7 -7.24 -5.99 39.28
CA VAL A 7 -7.28 -4.57 39.64
C VAL A 7 -5.96 -4.19 40.33
N PRO A 8 -5.36 -3.01 40.05
CA PRO A 8 -4.14 -2.59 40.75
C PRO A 8 -4.38 -2.51 42.28
N PRO A 9 -3.38 -2.88 43.10
CA PRO A 9 -3.52 -2.91 44.57
C PRO A 9 -4.00 -1.59 45.19
N SER A 10 -3.69 -0.45 44.55
CA SER A 10 -4.13 0.87 44.97
C SER A 10 -5.64 1.09 44.84
N LEU A 11 -6.27 0.58 43.79
CA LEU A 11 -7.72 0.66 43.60
C LEU A 11 -8.44 -0.36 44.49
N VAL A 12 -7.86 -1.54 44.70
CA VAL A 12 -8.37 -2.50 45.69
C VAL A 12 -8.37 -1.88 47.08
N ALA A 13 -7.27 -1.23 47.47
CA ALA A 13 -7.18 -0.52 48.76
C ALA A 13 -8.16 0.65 48.87
N LYS A 14 -8.48 1.33 47.77
CA LYS A 14 -9.52 2.38 47.75
C LYS A 14 -10.93 1.80 47.88
N LYS A 15 -11.28 0.76 47.11
CA LYS A 15 -12.59 0.09 47.20
C LYS A 15 -12.81 -0.49 48.61
N LEU A 16 -11.79 -1.11 49.20
CA LEU A 16 -11.84 -1.61 50.58
C LEU A 16 -12.01 -0.49 51.63
N LYS A 17 -11.50 0.72 51.37
CA LYS A 17 -11.69 1.88 52.26
C LYS A 17 -13.10 2.49 52.11
N GLU A 18 -13.64 2.53 50.90
CA GLU A 18 -15.02 2.99 50.66
C GLU A 18 -16.06 2.02 51.24
N GLU A 19 -15.85 0.71 51.13
CA GLU A 19 -16.73 -0.30 51.75
C GLU A 19 -16.68 -0.23 53.29
N LYS A 20 -15.49 -0.05 53.88
CA LYS A 20 -15.34 0.21 55.33
C LYS A 20 -16.01 1.50 55.82
N GLY A 21 -16.30 2.45 54.93
CA GLY A 21 -17.03 3.67 55.27
C GLY A 21 -18.56 3.51 55.25
N LYS A 22 -19.09 2.42 54.67
CA LYS A 22 -20.53 2.19 54.48
C LYS A 22 -21.13 1.15 55.43
N GLU A 23 -20.34 0.26 56.01
CA GLU A 23 -20.82 -0.74 56.98
C GLU A 23 -20.02 -0.66 58.29
N GLY A 24 -20.73 -0.45 59.40
CA GLY A 24 -20.17 -0.50 60.74
C GLY A 24 -19.93 -1.95 61.19
N ASP A 25 -18.75 -2.16 61.77
CA ASP A 25 -18.30 -3.29 62.61
C ASP A 25 -18.75 -4.72 62.22
N GLY A 26 -17.82 -5.48 61.63
CA GLY A 26 -17.81 -6.95 61.75
C GLY A 26 -17.81 -7.77 60.46
N ASP A 27 -16.70 -7.80 59.71
CA ASP A 27 -16.01 -9.02 59.21
C ASP A 27 -14.83 -8.58 58.32
N GLU A 28 -13.64 -9.14 58.56
CA GLU A 28 -12.44 -8.89 57.74
C GLU A 28 -12.66 -9.31 56.27
N PRO A 29 -11.89 -8.77 55.29
CA PRO A 29 -12.01 -9.18 53.89
C PRO A 29 -11.70 -10.67 53.76
N ARG A 30 -12.74 -11.50 53.71
CA ARG A 30 -12.61 -12.96 53.69
C ARG A 30 -11.89 -13.35 52.40
N LYS A 31 -10.74 -14.01 52.54
CA LYS A 31 -10.06 -14.70 51.44
C LYS A 31 -11.10 -15.62 50.79
N GLN A 32 -11.27 -15.50 49.46
CA GLN A 32 -12.19 -16.31 48.64
C GLN A 32 -12.35 -17.71 49.24
N SER A 33 -13.57 -18.05 49.68
CA SER A 33 -13.79 -19.32 50.34
C SER A 33 -13.46 -20.46 49.37
N ARG A 34 -12.90 -21.57 49.87
CA ARG A 34 -12.55 -22.76 49.05
C ARG A 34 -13.74 -23.26 48.20
N GLU A 35 -14.95 -22.97 48.65
CA GLU A 35 -16.21 -23.32 48.01
C GLU A 35 -16.53 -22.42 46.80
N GLU A 36 -16.28 -21.11 46.89
CA GLU A 36 -16.39 -20.18 45.75
C GLU A 36 -15.44 -20.55 44.62
N TRP A 37 -14.19 -20.92 44.95
CA TRP A 37 -13.20 -21.34 43.95
C TRP A 37 -13.64 -22.60 43.20
N LYS A 38 -14.20 -23.59 43.92
CA LYS A 38 -14.78 -24.80 43.30
C LYS A 38 -15.97 -24.47 42.41
N LYS A 39 -16.89 -23.63 42.89
CA LYS A 39 -18.08 -23.18 42.13
C LYS A 39 -17.71 -22.44 40.85
N GLN A 40 -16.67 -21.60 40.90
CA GLN A 40 -16.15 -20.88 39.73
C GLN A 40 -15.50 -21.80 38.69
N ARG A 41 -14.90 -22.91 39.12
CA ARG A 41 -14.32 -23.92 38.23
C ARG A 41 -15.39 -24.77 37.56
N GLU A 42 -16.35 -25.26 38.34
CA GLU A 42 -17.50 -26.03 37.84
C GLU A 42 -18.35 -25.23 36.85
N LEU A 43 -18.62 -23.95 37.14
CA LEU A 43 -19.39 -23.08 36.26
C LEU A 43 -18.68 -22.86 34.91
N GLU A 44 -17.35 -22.83 34.89
CA GLU A 44 -16.60 -22.80 33.64
C GLU A 44 -16.62 -24.15 32.92
N GLU A 45 -16.45 -25.27 33.61
CA GLU A 45 -16.56 -26.59 32.98
C GLU A 45 -17.93 -26.74 32.31
N MET A 46 -18.99 -26.22 32.92
CA MET A 46 -20.34 -26.13 32.34
C MET A 46 -20.44 -25.17 31.15
N ARG A 47 -19.72 -24.04 31.15
CA ARG A 47 -19.62 -23.13 29.99
C ARG A 47 -18.84 -23.75 28.84
N LYS A 48 -17.75 -24.44 29.17
CA LYS A 48 -16.88 -25.15 28.22
C LYS A 48 -17.59 -26.37 27.61
N ALA A 49 -18.52 -26.97 28.36
CA ALA A 49 -19.43 -28.01 27.87
C ALA A 49 -20.66 -27.45 27.11
N GLY A 50 -20.83 -26.12 27.04
CA GLY A 50 -21.94 -25.47 26.33
C GLY A 50 -23.28 -25.46 27.09
N THR A 51 -23.31 -25.91 28.35
CA THR A 51 -24.53 -26.00 29.18
C THR A 51 -24.88 -24.67 29.87
N ALA A 52 -23.90 -23.79 30.08
CA ALA A 52 -24.09 -22.48 30.72
C ALA A 52 -23.87 -21.32 29.74
N PRO A 53 -24.58 -20.19 29.91
CA PRO A 53 -24.43 -19.04 29.02
C PRO A 53 -23.01 -18.46 29.09
N ALA A 54 -22.53 -18.01 27.92
CA ALA A 54 -21.25 -17.34 27.77
C ALA A 54 -21.21 -16.04 28.60
N MET A 55 -20.00 -15.63 28.96
CA MET A 55 -19.78 -14.35 29.63
C MET A 55 -19.85 -13.24 28.59
N LYS A 56 -20.59 -12.17 28.85
CA LYS A 56 -20.67 -11.00 27.95
C LYS A 56 -19.63 -9.97 28.33
N ASP A 57 -19.02 -9.36 27.31
CA ASP A 57 -18.15 -8.21 27.47
C ASP A 57 -18.94 -6.88 27.61
N GLU A 58 -18.21 -5.77 27.76
CA GLU A 58 -18.75 -4.40 27.82
C GLU A 58 -19.50 -3.99 26.56
N GLU A 59 -19.16 -4.59 25.41
CA GLU A 59 -19.77 -4.35 24.11
C GLU A 59 -20.97 -5.31 23.85
N GLY A 60 -21.32 -6.16 24.82
CA GLY A 60 -22.39 -7.15 24.72
C GLY A 60 -22.06 -8.38 23.87
N LYS A 61 -20.80 -8.55 23.47
CA LYS A 61 -20.28 -9.71 22.73
C LYS A 61 -19.97 -10.85 23.69
N ASP A 62 -20.31 -12.06 23.26
CA ASP A 62 -20.05 -13.26 24.03
C ASP A 62 -18.56 -13.64 23.95
N ILE A 63 -17.93 -13.81 25.11
CA ILE A 63 -16.55 -14.28 25.24
C ILE A 63 -16.57 -15.80 25.15
N ASN A 64 -15.81 -16.35 24.20
CA ASN A 64 -15.72 -17.78 23.99
C ASN A 64 -15.15 -18.49 25.25
N PRO A 65 -15.87 -19.46 25.85
CA PRO A 65 -15.44 -20.20 27.03
C PRO A 65 -14.15 -21.02 26.88
N HIS A 66 -13.69 -21.25 25.65
CA HIS A 66 -12.47 -22.01 25.36
C HIS A 66 -11.19 -21.15 25.32
N ILE A 67 -11.31 -19.82 25.44
CA ILE A 67 -10.13 -18.93 25.52
C ILE A 67 -9.41 -19.20 26.85
N PRO A 68 -8.10 -19.52 26.84
CA PRO A 68 -7.38 -19.79 28.07
C PRO A 68 -7.32 -18.54 28.97
N GLN A 69 -7.28 -18.77 30.28
CA GLN A 69 -7.38 -17.72 31.30
C GLN A 69 -6.41 -16.54 31.09
N TYR A 70 -5.16 -16.82 30.72
CA TYR A 70 -4.12 -15.80 30.56
C TYR A 70 -4.37 -14.85 29.37
N ILE A 71 -5.17 -15.26 28.37
CA ILE A 71 -5.56 -14.40 27.25
C ILE A 71 -6.79 -13.57 27.63
N MET A 72 -7.75 -14.20 28.32
CA MET A 72 -9.01 -13.58 28.74
C MET A 72 -8.82 -12.52 29.84
N GLN A 73 -7.87 -12.72 30.76
CA GLN A 73 -7.67 -11.81 31.88
C GLN A 73 -6.94 -10.54 31.42
N ALA A 74 -7.62 -9.40 31.45
CA ALA A 74 -7.02 -8.11 31.17
C ALA A 74 -5.97 -7.77 32.25
N PRO A 75 -4.76 -7.30 31.86
CA PRO A 75 -3.75 -6.85 32.81
C PRO A 75 -4.19 -5.61 33.61
N TRP A 76 -3.63 -5.42 34.80
CA TRP A 76 -4.01 -4.34 35.72
C TRP A 76 -3.84 -2.91 35.17
N TYR A 77 -2.88 -2.70 34.27
CA TYR A 77 -2.64 -1.40 33.64
C TYR A 77 -3.67 -1.06 32.56
N PHE A 78 -4.47 -2.04 32.12
CA PHE A 78 -5.53 -1.82 31.14
C PHE A 78 -6.80 -1.23 31.78
N GLY A 79 -6.98 -1.39 33.09
CA GLY A 79 -8.06 -0.76 33.85
C GLY A 79 -9.46 -1.34 33.59
N ALA A 80 -9.58 -2.51 32.97
CA ALA A 80 -10.86 -3.16 32.76
C ALA A 80 -11.43 -3.75 34.07
N GLU A 81 -12.64 -3.35 34.43
CA GLU A 81 -13.36 -3.89 35.59
C GLU A 81 -14.21 -5.12 35.25
N THR A 82 -14.54 -5.29 33.96
CA THR A 82 -15.34 -6.39 33.44
C THR A 82 -14.51 -7.29 32.53
N ALA A 83 -15.05 -8.46 32.18
CA ALA A 83 -14.38 -9.35 31.26
C ALA A 83 -14.34 -8.72 29.86
N THR A 84 -13.15 -8.41 29.35
CA THR A 84 -12.98 -7.84 28.02
C THR A 84 -11.85 -8.52 27.29
N LEU A 85 -11.93 -8.52 25.96
CA LEU A 85 -10.83 -8.92 25.06
C LEU A 85 -10.24 -7.71 24.32
N ARG A 86 -10.52 -6.48 24.80
CA ARG A 86 -10.08 -5.24 24.14
C ARG A 86 -8.56 -5.06 24.21
N HIS A 87 -7.91 -5.54 25.27
CA HIS A 87 -6.45 -5.49 25.43
C HIS A 87 -5.68 -6.35 24.42
N GLN A 88 -6.36 -7.30 23.76
CA GLN A 88 -5.78 -8.12 22.70
C GLN A 88 -5.94 -7.52 21.30
N ARG A 89 -6.75 -6.45 21.16
CA ARG A 89 -6.84 -5.72 19.88
C ARG A 89 -5.53 -4.97 19.62
N GLN A 90 -5.29 -4.68 18.34
CA GLN A 90 -4.12 -3.90 17.93
C GLN A 90 -4.12 -2.55 18.66
N GLN A 91 -3.00 -2.25 19.32
CA GLN A 91 -2.80 -1.00 20.05
C GLN A 91 -2.53 0.13 19.05
N GLU A 92 -3.19 1.27 19.23
CA GLU A 92 -3.08 2.42 18.31
C GLU A 92 -1.63 2.87 18.09
N GLU A 93 -0.80 2.85 19.14
CA GLU A 93 0.62 3.22 19.07
C GLU A 93 1.45 2.27 18.18
N LYS A 94 1.03 1.02 18.06
CA LYS A 94 1.71 0.00 17.25
C LYS A 94 1.18 -0.07 15.83
N ILE A 95 0.08 0.62 15.51
CA ILE A 95 -0.46 0.68 14.16
C ILE A 95 0.36 1.72 13.40
N PRO A 96 1.27 1.29 12.50
CA PRO A 96 1.97 2.23 11.64
C PRO A 96 0.98 2.98 10.74
N GLN A 97 1.17 4.29 10.62
CA GLN A 97 0.41 5.12 9.69
C GLN A 97 1.12 5.12 8.34
N TYR A 98 0.53 4.42 7.38
CA TYR A 98 0.98 4.40 6.00
C TYR A 98 0.15 5.30 5.11
N ALA A 99 0.74 5.74 4.01
CA ALA A 99 0.03 6.45 2.97
C ALA A 99 -0.97 5.52 2.26
N PRO A 100 -2.14 6.06 1.84
CA PRO A 100 -3.14 5.27 1.15
C PRO A 100 -2.71 4.91 -0.28
N LEU A 101 -3.33 3.87 -0.82
CA LEU A 101 -3.14 3.43 -2.21
C LEU A 101 -3.48 4.57 -3.19
N GLY A 102 -2.64 4.74 -4.21
CA GLY A 102 -2.79 5.80 -5.22
C GLY A 102 -2.09 7.12 -4.90
N VAL A 103 -1.56 7.29 -3.69
CA VAL A 103 -0.66 8.42 -3.37
C VAL A 103 0.76 8.02 -3.72
N SER A 104 1.25 8.51 -4.86
CA SER A 104 2.61 8.29 -5.33
C SER A 104 3.44 9.58 -5.28
N PHE A 105 4.76 9.42 -5.37
CA PHE A 105 5.66 10.55 -5.53
C PHE A 105 5.47 11.18 -6.91
N LYS A 106 5.01 12.43 -6.94
CA LYS A 106 4.89 13.19 -8.18
C LYS A 106 6.27 13.56 -8.69
N LYS A 107 6.69 12.97 -9.81
CA LYS A 107 7.97 13.24 -10.48
C LYS A 107 7.80 14.29 -11.57
N GLY A 108 8.82 15.11 -11.79
CA GLY A 108 8.87 16.04 -12.93
C GLY A 108 7.97 17.27 -12.82
N ILE A 109 7.24 17.46 -11.72
CA ILE A 109 6.45 18.65 -11.49
C ILE A 109 7.36 19.79 -11.02
N LYS A 110 7.30 20.90 -11.75
CA LYS A 110 7.97 22.16 -11.41
C LYS A 110 6.93 23.07 -10.78
N GLU A 111 7.21 23.57 -9.58
CA GLU A 111 6.32 24.47 -8.88
C GLU A 111 6.61 25.91 -9.24
N GLY A 112 5.52 26.62 -9.61
CA GLY A 112 5.51 28.07 -9.70
C GLY A 112 6.13 28.67 -10.95
N PRO A 113 6.02 30.02 -11.07
CA PRO A 113 6.60 30.76 -12.18
C PRO A 113 8.13 30.76 -12.10
N VAL A 114 8.77 30.75 -13.26
CA VAL A 114 10.23 30.89 -13.36
C VAL A 114 10.66 32.25 -12.81
N ALA A 115 11.58 32.24 -11.85
CA ALA A 115 12.13 33.48 -11.30
C ALA A 115 12.98 34.22 -12.35
N VAL A 116 12.80 35.53 -12.46
CA VAL A 116 13.54 36.38 -13.42
C VAL A 116 14.93 36.76 -12.91
N LYS A 117 15.15 36.72 -11.59
CA LYS A 117 16.40 37.11 -10.94
C LYS A 117 16.88 36.01 -10.00
N PHE A 118 18.21 35.90 -9.86
CA PHE A 118 18.84 34.97 -8.95
C PHE A 118 18.48 35.30 -7.49
N ARG A 119 18.03 34.29 -6.73
CA ARG A 119 17.68 34.40 -5.32
C ARG A 119 18.85 33.95 -4.44
N LYS A 120 19.05 34.62 -3.30
CA LYS A 120 20.09 34.24 -2.34
C LYS A 120 19.76 32.86 -1.74
N GLY A 121 20.72 31.94 -1.75
CA GLY A 121 20.53 30.57 -1.29
C GLY A 121 20.11 29.59 -2.39
N ALA A 122 19.85 30.07 -3.62
CA ALA A 122 19.59 29.21 -4.76
C ALA A 122 20.85 28.46 -5.22
N CYS A 123 20.64 27.37 -5.94
CA CYS A 123 21.67 26.63 -6.65
C CYS A 123 22.46 27.56 -7.56
N GLU A 124 23.79 27.61 -7.39
CA GLU A 124 24.64 28.54 -8.14
C GLU A 124 24.70 28.23 -9.65
N ASN A 125 24.34 27.00 -10.05
CA ASN A 125 24.35 26.55 -11.43
C ASN A 125 23.05 26.94 -12.17
N CYS A 126 21.90 26.44 -11.71
CA CYS A 126 20.60 26.58 -12.38
C CYS A 126 19.71 27.69 -11.80
N GLY A 127 19.91 28.11 -10.55
CA GLY A 127 19.10 29.14 -9.89
C GLY A 127 17.82 28.65 -9.18
N ALA A 128 17.57 27.34 -9.11
CA ALA A 128 16.47 26.77 -8.31
C ALA A 128 16.81 26.79 -6.81
N MET A 129 15.79 26.87 -5.94
CA MET A 129 15.97 26.93 -4.47
C MET A 129 15.95 25.55 -3.78
N THR A 130 15.55 24.50 -4.49
CA THR A 130 15.25 23.18 -3.90
C THR A 130 16.49 22.33 -3.63
N HIS A 131 17.59 22.56 -4.34
CA HIS A 131 18.81 21.76 -4.25
C HIS A 131 20.08 22.61 -4.27
N LYS A 132 21.22 21.99 -3.93
CA LYS A 132 22.55 22.61 -3.97
C LYS A 132 23.23 22.37 -5.32
N LYS A 133 24.29 23.14 -5.61
CA LYS A 133 25.08 23.00 -6.85
C LYS A 133 25.55 21.56 -7.14
N LYS A 134 25.89 20.79 -6.10
CA LYS A 134 26.40 19.41 -6.24
C LYS A 134 25.32 18.43 -6.69
N ASP A 135 24.08 18.65 -6.25
CA ASP A 135 22.93 17.79 -6.51
C ASP A 135 22.06 18.35 -7.65
N CYS A 136 22.64 19.24 -8.46
CA CYS A 136 21.96 19.90 -9.55
C CYS A 136 21.80 18.95 -10.74
N LEU A 137 20.57 18.76 -11.19
CA LEU A 137 20.23 17.92 -12.35
C LEU A 137 20.57 18.59 -13.69
N GLU A 138 20.65 19.91 -13.71
CA GLU A 138 21.07 20.66 -14.89
C GLU A 138 22.57 20.53 -15.13
N ARG A 139 22.96 20.43 -16.41
CA ARG A 139 24.35 20.34 -16.84
C ARG A 139 25.22 21.43 -16.17
N PRO A 140 26.37 21.10 -15.57
CA PRO A 140 27.25 22.08 -14.96
C PRO A 140 27.70 23.14 -15.97
N ARG A 141 27.39 24.41 -15.70
CA ARG A 141 27.75 25.55 -16.55
C ARG A 141 29.12 26.09 -16.15
N LYS A 142 29.87 26.62 -17.13
CA LYS A 142 31.14 27.33 -16.88
C LYS A 142 30.90 28.59 -16.04
N THR A 143 29.89 29.37 -16.42
CA THR A 143 29.37 30.51 -15.66
C THR A 143 27.95 30.17 -15.21
N GLY A 144 27.78 29.99 -13.90
CA GLY A 144 26.49 29.62 -13.31
C GLY A 144 25.49 30.79 -13.25
N ALA A 145 24.21 30.46 -13.07
CA ALA A 145 23.12 31.43 -12.94
C ALA A 145 23.34 32.45 -11.82
N LYS A 146 24.18 32.15 -10.82
CA LYS A 146 24.58 33.10 -9.77
C LYS A 146 25.22 34.38 -10.32
N PHE A 147 26.02 34.26 -11.39
CA PHE A 147 26.78 35.37 -11.94
C PHE A 147 26.12 35.97 -13.18
N THR A 148 25.51 35.13 -14.03
CA THR A 148 24.86 35.60 -15.26
C THR A 148 23.41 36.02 -15.06
N GLY A 149 22.71 35.43 -14.09
CA GLY A 149 21.26 35.65 -13.90
C GLY A 149 20.39 35.12 -15.06
N GLU A 150 21.00 34.45 -16.05
CA GLU A 150 20.33 33.97 -17.25
C GLU A 150 19.92 32.50 -17.12
N LYS A 151 18.82 32.14 -17.79
CA LYS A 151 18.28 30.76 -17.85
C LYS A 151 18.11 30.15 -16.45
N ILE A 152 17.31 30.81 -15.61
CA ILE A 152 16.95 30.34 -14.27
C ILE A 152 15.94 29.19 -14.42
N ALA A 153 16.21 28.08 -13.74
CA ALA A 153 15.28 26.96 -13.68
C ALA A 153 14.12 27.27 -12.72
N PRO A 154 12.89 26.80 -13.02
CA PRO A 154 11.81 26.83 -12.04
C PRO A 154 12.14 25.94 -10.83
N ASP A 155 11.52 26.23 -9.70
CA ASP A 155 11.70 25.41 -8.49
C ASP A 155 11.03 24.04 -8.66
N GLU A 156 11.63 23.01 -8.07
CA GLU A 156 11.10 21.65 -8.07
C GLU A 156 9.99 21.50 -7.02
N TYR A 157 9.06 20.57 -7.24
CA TYR A 157 8.08 20.20 -6.23
C TYR A 157 8.77 19.51 -5.03
N ILE A 158 8.54 20.02 -3.81
CA ILE A 158 9.05 19.38 -2.59
C ILE A 158 8.20 18.15 -2.29
N LEU A 159 8.82 16.98 -2.39
CA LEU A 159 8.15 15.71 -2.15
C LEU A 159 7.77 15.57 -0.66
N PRO A 160 6.52 15.16 -0.34
CA PRO A 160 6.13 14.86 1.04
C PRO A 160 6.86 13.62 1.56
N ASP A 161 7.02 13.51 2.89
CA ASP A 161 7.53 12.29 3.51
C ASP A 161 6.45 11.21 3.51
N LEU A 162 6.52 10.31 2.53
CA LEU A 162 5.54 9.26 2.33
C LEU A 162 6.00 7.97 3.02
N LYS A 163 5.32 7.61 4.11
CA LYS A 163 5.54 6.34 4.79
C LYS A 163 4.75 5.26 4.08
N LEU A 164 5.45 4.41 3.33
CA LEU A 164 4.89 3.27 2.63
C LEU A 164 5.25 1.96 3.33
N ASP A 165 4.39 0.97 3.15
CA ASP A 165 4.63 -0.42 3.52
C ASP A 165 5.80 -1.06 2.75
N TYR A 166 6.22 -2.26 3.16
CA TYR A 166 7.25 -3.02 2.43
C TYR A 166 6.88 -3.24 0.97
N ASP A 167 5.62 -3.61 0.73
CA ASP A 167 5.06 -3.87 -0.60
C ASP A 167 4.87 -2.56 -1.36
N GLY A 168 4.26 -1.54 -0.73
CA GLY A 168 4.07 -0.22 -1.36
C GLY A 168 5.38 0.47 -1.80
N LYS A 169 6.51 0.22 -1.12
CA LYS A 169 7.83 0.72 -1.56
C LYS A 169 8.37 0.01 -2.80
N ARG A 170 7.93 -1.23 -3.05
CA ARG A 170 8.41 -2.11 -4.12
C ARG A 170 7.40 -2.33 -5.23
N ASP A 171 6.21 -1.75 -5.08
CA ASP A 171 5.18 -1.80 -6.10
C ASP A 171 5.72 -1.18 -7.40
N THR A 172 5.88 -2.05 -8.41
CA THR A 172 6.33 -1.69 -9.75
C THR A 172 5.37 -0.71 -10.41
N TRP A 173 4.09 -0.76 -10.05
CA TRP A 173 3.02 0.06 -10.62
C TRP A 173 2.79 1.35 -9.82
N ASN A 174 3.72 1.74 -8.96
CA ASN A 174 3.60 2.98 -8.21
C ASN A 174 3.65 4.21 -9.13
N GLY A 175 2.56 4.98 -9.16
CA GLY A 175 2.38 6.12 -10.07
C GLY A 175 1.80 5.75 -11.44
N PHE A 176 1.22 4.55 -11.57
CA PHE A 176 0.45 4.15 -12.75
C PHE A 176 -0.76 5.08 -12.96
N ASP A 177 -0.90 5.60 -14.19
CA ASP A 177 -2.07 6.35 -14.63
C ASP A 177 -3.01 5.41 -15.41
N PRO A 178 -4.19 5.07 -14.87
CA PRO A 178 -5.13 4.17 -15.53
C PRO A 178 -5.63 4.71 -16.88
N ASP A 179 -5.74 6.04 -17.03
CA ASP A 179 -6.27 6.65 -18.24
C ASP A 179 -5.27 6.56 -19.39
N GLU A 180 -3.97 6.78 -19.11
CA GLU A 180 -2.92 6.64 -20.12
C GLU A 180 -2.81 5.19 -20.60
N HIS A 181 -2.88 4.22 -19.68
CA HIS A 181 -2.85 2.81 -20.02
C HIS A 181 -4.06 2.39 -20.87
N GLN A 182 -5.26 2.85 -20.50
CA GLN A 182 -6.46 2.57 -21.28
C GLN A 182 -6.35 3.15 -22.70
N ARG A 183 -5.78 4.35 -22.85
CA ARG A 183 -5.56 4.96 -24.17
C ARG A 183 -4.60 4.14 -25.03
N LYS A 184 -3.44 3.76 -24.48
CA LYS A 184 -2.44 2.95 -25.21
C LYS A 184 -3.00 1.61 -25.66
N LEU A 185 -3.72 0.92 -24.77
CA LEU A 185 -4.39 -0.33 -25.14
C LEU A 185 -5.35 -0.12 -26.32
N GLN A 186 -6.20 0.91 -26.25
CA GLN A 186 -7.16 1.19 -27.32
C GLN A 186 -6.47 1.47 -28.66
N GLU A 187 -5.36 2.21 -28.66
CA GLU A 187 -4.55 2.49 -29.86
C GLU A 187 -3.95 1.18 -30.42
N GLU A 188 -3.30 0.37 -29.58
CA GLU A 188 -2.71 -0.91 -30.00
C GLU A 188 -3.75 -1.90 -30.56
N TYR A 189 -4.92 -1.99 -29.91
CA TYR A 189 -6.01 -2.84 -30.40
C TYR A 189 -6.53 -2.37 -31.77
N GLN A 190 -6.64 -1.04 -31.99
CA GLN A 190 -7.05 -0.48 -33.28
C GLN A 190 -6.03 -0.84 -34.37
N ASP A 191 -4.73 -0.65 -34.12
CA ASP A 191 -3.67 -0.98 -35.06
C ASP A 191 -3.67 -2.48 -35.42
N ILE A 192 -3.87 -3.35 -34.43
CA ILE A 192 -3.98 -4.80 -34.63
C ILE A 192 -5.20 -5.15 -35.49
N GLU A 193 -6.33 -4.49 -35.28
CA GLU A 193 -7.54 -4.72 -36.08
C GLU A 193 -7.37 -4.25 -37.54
N GLU A 194 -6.71 -3.11 -37.77
CA GLU A 194 -6.39 -2.62 -39.10
C GLU A 194 -5.39 -3.54 -39.82
N ALA A 195 -4.34 -3.98 -39.14
CA ALA A 195 -3.40 -4.96 -39.68
C ALA A 195 -4.10 -6.28 -40.05
N LYS A 196 -5.01 -6.77 -39.19
CA LYS A 196 -5.83 -7.95 -39.50
C LYS A 196 -6.74 -7.73 -40.72
N ARG A 197 -7.32 -6.54 -40.87
CA ARG A 197 -8.18 -6.21 -42.01
C ARG A 197 -7.38 -6.20 -43.32
N THR A 198 -6.22 -5.53 -43.33
CA THR A 198 -5.36 -5.47 -44.53
C THR A 198 -4.81 -6.83 -44.93
N LEU A 199 -4.46 -7.69 -43.97
CA LEU A 199 -4.03 -9.07 -44.25
C LEU A 199 -5.16 -9.92 -44.83
N LYS A 200 -6.39 -9.76 -44.31
CA LYS A 200 -7.58 -10.42 -44.88
C LYS A 200 -7.86 -9.95 -46.30
N GLU A 201 -7.80 -8.64 -46.56
CA GLU A 201 -7.99 -8.07 -47.90
C GLU A 201 -6.95 -8.60 -48.90
N LYS A 202 -5.66 -8.62 -48.53
CA LYS A 202 -4.59 -9.20 -49.35
C LYS A 202 -4.81 -10.68 -49.62
N SER A 203 -5.20 -11.46 -48.61
CA SER A 203 -5.50 -12.88 -48.78
C SER A 203 -6.70 -13.13 -49.70
N LEU A 204 -7.73 -12.29 -49.63
CA LEU A 204 -8.88 -12.38 -50.52
C LEU A 204 -8.51 -11.99 -51.96
N ASP A 205 -7.73 -10.93 -52.16
CA ASP A 205 -7.24 -10.51 -53.49
C ASP A 205 -6.38 -11.60 -54.15
N GLU A 206 -5.43 -12.20 -53.39
CA GLU A 206 -4.62 -13.33 -53.86
C GLU A 206 -5.49 -14.53 -54.26
N SER A 207 -6.52 -14.84 -53.47
CA SER A 207 -7.48 -15.93 -53.79
C SER A 207 -8.33 -15.64 -55.03
N LEU A 208 -8.65 -14.36 -55.31
CA LEU A 208 -9.42 -13.95 -56.47
C LEU A 208 -8.57 -13.97 -57.75
N MET A 209 -7.29 -13.56 -57.65
CA MET A 209 -6.32 -13.54 -58.74
C MET A 209 -5.87 -14.94 -59.18
N THR A 210 -5.88 -15.93 -58.27
CA THR A 210 -5.48 -17.31 -58.58
C THR A 210 -6.58 -18.16 -59.22
N GLY A 211 -7.77 -17.62 -59.47
CA GLY A 211 -8.85 -18.30 -60.22
C GLY A 211 -9.35 -19.54 -59.49
N GLY A 212 -10.32 -19.34 -58.59
CA GLY A 212 -10.77 -20.34 -57.61
C GLY A 212 -11.08 -21.74 -58.16
N ASP A 213 -10.48 -22.73 -57.52
CA ASP A 213 -11.09 -24.05 -57.32
C ASP A 213 -11.49 -24.16 -55.85
N GLY A 214 -12.80 -24.27 -55.63
CA GLY A 214 -13.44 -24.17 -54.33
C GLY A 214 -13.08 -25.34 -53.43
N GLY A 215 -12.55 -25.00 -52.26
CA GLY A 215 -12.61 -25.85 -51.09
C GLY A 215 -12.63 -24.97 -49.86
N GLU A 216 -13.79 -24.91 -49.19
CA GLU A 216 -13.95 -24.37 -47.85
C GLU A 216 -13.03 -25.13 -46.89
N LYS A 217 -11.75 -24.78 -46.89
CA LYS A 217 -10.91 -24.96 -45.72
C LYS A 217 -11.01 -23.63 -45.03
N GLU A 218 -11.88 -23.56 -44.02
CA GLU A 218 -11.63 -22.67 -42.90
C GLU A 218 -10.17 -22.89 -42.51
N SER A 219 -9.28 -22.06 -43.03
CA SER A 219 -7.94 -21.94 -42.51
C SER A 219 -8.17 -21.28 -41.16
N LYS A 220 -8.45 -22.13 -40.16
CA LYS A 220 -7.89 -21.97 -38.84
C LYS A 220 -6.38 -21.90 -39.07
N VAL A 221 -5.91 -20.74 -39.55
CA VAL A 221 -4.56 -20.27 -39.31
C VAL A 221 -4.52 -20.31 -37.80
N SER A 222 -3.98 -21.41 -37.29
CA SER A 222 -3.79 -21.60 -35.87
C SER A 222 -2.85 -20.49 -35.47
N LEU A 223 -3.45 -19.39 -35.01
CA LEU A 223 -2.84 -18.34 -34.23
C LEU A 223 -2.46 -18.92 -32.85
N SER A 224 -1.96 -20.15 -32.83
CA SER A 224 -1.47 -20.88 -31.66
C SER A 224 0.05 -20.75 -31.55
N ARG A 225 0.70 -19.99 -32.45
CA ARG A 225 2.11 -19.59 -32.31
C ARG A 225 2.29 -18.16 -31.79
N TYR A 226 1.24 -17.36 -31.79
CA TYR A 226 1.23 -16.09 -31.06
C TYR A 226 0.14 -16.17 -29.99
N ASN A 227 0.42 -16.96 -28.94
CA ASN A 227 -0.13 -16.69 -27.61
C ASN A 227 0.49 -15.38 -27.10
N LEU A 228 0.20 -14.26 -27.77
CA LEU A 228 0.55 -12.90 -27.30
C LEU A 228 -0.35 -12.45 -26.12
N HIS A 229 -0.97 -13.41 -25.44
CA HIS A 229 -1.61 -13.23 -24.14
C HIS A 229 -0.81 -13.89 -23.00
N GLU A 230 0.18 -14.73 -23.31
CA GLU A 230 1.08 -15.36 -22.32
C GLU A 230 2.48 -14.74 -22.32
N ASP A 231 2.89 -14.01 -23.37
CA ASP A 231 4.17 -13.28 -23.39
C ASP A 231 4.09 -11.86 -22.81
N ILE A 232 2.92 -11.44 -22.32
CA ILE A 232 2.83 -10.31 -21.38
C ILE A 232 3.01 -10.88 -19.99
N ASP A 233 4.21 -11.38 -19.71
CA ASP A 233 4.66 -11.51 -18.33
C ASP A 233 4.72 -10.09 -17.78
N PRO A 234 3.93 -9.71 -16.75
CA PRO A 234 4.02 -8.37 -16.14
C PRO A 234 5.39 -8.10 -15.50
N GLN A 235 6.32 -9.06 -15.57
CA GLN A 235 7.70 -8.95 -15.11
C GLN A 235 8.74 -8.74 -16.22
N ASN A 236 8.39 -8.79 -17.51
CA ASN A 236 9.39 -8.78 -18.60
C ASN A 236 9.26 -7.64 -19.63
N ILE A 237 8.53 -6.57 -19.31
CA ILE A 237 8.51 -5.30 -20.09
C ILE A 237 9.78 -4.44 -19.82
N CYS A 238 10.69 -4.96 -19.00
CA CYS A 238 11.97 -4.31 -18.73
C CYS A 238 13.08 -5.10 -19.43
N LEU A 239 13.85 -4.42 -20.29
CA LEU A 239 15.14 -4.82 -20.89
C LEU A 239 15.10 -5.30 -22.36
N HIS A 240 15.07 -4.36 -23.32
CA HIS A 240 16.06 -4.28 -24.41
C HIS A 240 15.88 -2.98 -25.21
N GLU A 241 16.59 -1.92 -24.79
CA GLU A 241 17.03 -0.88 -25.73
C GLU A 241 18.44 -1.27 -26.18
N ASP A 242 18.54 -2.12 -27.20
CA ASP A 242 19.77 -2.22 -27.97
C ASP A 242 19.86 -0.98 -28.86
N ILE A 243 20.68 -0.04 -28.40
CA ILE A 243 21.14 1.10 -29.19
C ILE A 243 22.17 0.57 -30.18
N ASP A 244 21.79 0.41 -31.45
CA ASP A 244 22.73 0.21 -32.55
C ASP A 244 23.46 1.55 -32.84
N PRO A 245 24.79 1.65 -32.65
CA PRO A 245 25.55 2.86 -32.94
C PRO A 245 26.27 2.71 -34.28
N SER A 246 25.55 2.73 -35.39
CA SER A 246 26.19 2.77 -36.72
C SER A 246 25.26 3.24 -37.84
N PHE A 247 24.69 4.44 -37.70
CA PHE A 247 24.13 5.14 -38.86
C PHE A 247 24.42 6.64 -38.77
N THR A 248 25.68 7.03 -38.99
CA THR A 248 26.01 8.40 -39.36
C THR A 248 25.94 8.51 -40.88
N ASP A 249 24.89 9.14 -41.36
CA ASP A 249 24.80 9.70 -42.71
C ASP A 249 25.94 10.70 -42.92
N SER A 250 26.88 10.37 -43.80
CA SER A 250 27.76 11.34 -44.44
C SER A 250 27.61 11.20 -45.94
N THR A 251 26.56 11.82 -46.47
CA THR A 251 26.39 12.05 -47.89
C THR A 251 27.40 13.10 -48.36
N ILE A 252 28.22 12.63 -49.28
CA ILE A 252 29.10 13.34 -50.22
C ILE A 252 28.47 14.64 -50.73
N LEU A 253 29.19 15.76 -50.59
CA LEU A 253 29.07 16.91 -51.48
C LEU A 253 30.47 17.27 -52.01
N LEU A 254 30.68 16.91 -53.27
CA LEU A 254 31.72 17.41 -54.16
C LEU A 254 31.33 18.83 -54.61
N HIS A 255 32.09 19.83 -54.20
CA HIS A 255 32.61 20.93 -55.03
C HIS A 255 33.56 21.81 -54.23
#